data_AF-A0A955E7P5-F1
#
_entry.id   AF-A0A955E7P5-F1
#
_cell.length_a   1.000
_cell.length_b   1.000
_cell.length_c   1.000
_cell.angle_alpha   90.00
_cell.angle_beta   90.00
_cell.angle_gamma   90.00
#
_symmetry.space_group_name_H-M   'P 1'
#
loop_
_entity.id
_entity.type
_entity.pdbx_description
1 polymer ?
#
loop_
_entity_poly.entity_id
_entity_poly.type
_entity_poly.pdbx_seq_one_letter_code
_entity_poly.pdbx_strand_id
1 'polypeptide(L)'
;MKKAIFAMLAVAGATTAASADDLILVDLSVTNQITITSTAGLSAATVSGTDNIGVYFEDFFGTNSLGSAGSTLVPGGNIRPVGTTTDGSPSLFHFTSDPGLNLFSWTNDATSSFTAGSQAFTGAATYNLTAAAYAAYTANNPIGRTGNLWFEADNLPDLPTASVIGTYRVVPVPGVMSLFGVGLIAAARRRR
;
A
#
# COMPACT_ATOMS: atom_id res chain seq x y z
N MET A 1 -23.91 0.10 -62.57
CA MET A 1 -24.34 0.34 -61.18
C MET A 1 -23.21 -0.03 -60.25
N LYS A 2 -22.48 0.94 -59.70
CA LYS A 2 -21.28 0.73 -58.86
C LYS A 2 -21.74 0.64 -57.40
N LYS A 3 -21.51 -0.50 -56.74
CA LYS A 3 -21.85 -0.73 -55.33
C LYS A 3 -20.76 -0.11 -54.45
N ALA A 4 -21.10 0.91 -53.67
CA ALA A 4 -20.25 1.46 -52.64
C ALA A 4 -20.31 0.55 -51.41
N ILE A 5 -19.16 0.03 -50.97
CA ILE A 5 -19.00 -0.71 -49.72
C ILE A 5 -18.56 0.31 -48.67
N PHE A 6 -19.40 0.54 -47.67
CA PHE A 6 -19.06 1.34 -46.50
C PHE A 6 -18.17 0.53 -45.56
N ALA A 7 -16.96 1.03 -45.29
CA ALA A 7 -16.08 0.51 -44.25
C ALA A 7 -16.56 1.02 -42.89
N MET A 8 -17.01 0.11 -42.02
CA MET A 8 -17.16 0.41 -40.58
C MET A 8 -15.77 0.39 -39.95
N LEU A 9 -15.28 1.57 -39.59
CA LEU A 9 -14.13 1.71 -38.71
C LEU A 9 -14.60 1.46 -37.28
N ALA A 10 -14.33 0.26 -36.76
CA ALA A 10 -14.53 -0.04 -35.35
C ALA A 10 -13.52 0.77 -34.54
N VAL A 11 -13.99 1.80 -33.83
CA VAL A 11 -13.21 2.47 -32.78
C VAL A 11 -13.15 1.49 -31.61
N ALA A 12 -12.07 0.71 -31.54
CA ALA A 12 -11.71 -0.01 -30.33
C ALA A 12 -11.45 1.04 -29.25
N GLY A 13 -12.39 1.17 -28.31
CA GLY A 13 -12.18 1.96 -27.11
C GLY A 13 -10.95 1.42 -26.41
N ALA A 14 -9.89 2.23 -26.38
CA ALA A 14 -8.76 1.96 -25.50
C ALA A 14 -9.32 1.99 -24.08
N THR A 15 -9.55 0.82 -23.50
CA THR A 15 -9.70 0.70 -22.06
C THR A 15 -8.38 1.16 -21.47
N THR A 16 -8.33 2.41 -21.00
CA THR A 16 -7.27 2.84 -20.10
C THR A 16 -7.32 1.85 -18.95
N ALA A 17 -6.34 0.95 -18.87
CA ALA A 17 -6.11 0.18 -17.66
C ALA A 17 -6.01 1.23 -16.54
N ALA A 18 -7.03 1.31 -15.70
CA ALA A 18 -6.97 2.15 -14.52
C ALA A 18 -5.78 1.62 -13.73
N SER A 19 -4.69 2.40 -13.65
CA SER A 19 -3.62 2.07 -12.72
C SER A 19 -4.27 2.01 -11.35
N ALA A 20 -4.13 0.89 -10.66
CA ALA A 20 -4.52 0.82 -9.26
C ALA A 20 -3.81 1.95 -8.50
N ASP A 21 -4.56 2.65 -7.64
CA ASP A 21 -3.99 3.74 -6.84
C ASP A 21 -3.04 3.16 -5.80
N ASP A 22 -1.96 3.90 -5.51
CA ASP A 22 -1.15 3.61 -4.32
C ASP A 22 -1.97 3.95 -3.09
N LEU A 23 -2.29 2.95 -2.28
CA LEU A 23 -3.08 3.10 -1.06
C LEU A 23 -2.18 3.29 0.17
N ILE A 24 -0.96 2.74 0.10
CA ILE A 24 -0.01 2.68 1.21
C ILE A 24 1.37 3.11 0.72
N LEU A 25 2.01 3.99 1.49
CA LEU A 25 3.42 4.31 1.34
C LEU A 25 4.23 3.57 2.43
N VAL A 26 5.30 2.93 2.02
CA VAL A 26 6.25 2.24 2.89
C VAL A 26 7.55 3.04 2.94
N ASP A 27 7.93 3.49 4.12
CA ASP A 27 9.17 4.23 4.36
C ASP A 27 10.14 3.41 5.22
N LEU A 28 11.32 3.15 4.66
CA LEU A 28 12.44 2.43 5.27
C LEU A 28 13.68 3.32 5.41
N SER A 29 13.51 4.65 5.39
CA SER A 29 14.63 5.61 5.43
C SER A 29 15.31 5.69 6.79
N VAL A 30 14.57 5.37 7.87
CA VAL A 30 15.09 5.37 9.23
C VAL A 30 15.59 3.97 9.57
N THR A 31 16.86 3.89 9.95
CA THR A 31 17.48 2.61 10.30
C THR A 31 16.69 1.90 11.40
N ASN A 32 16.44 0.61 11.19
CA ASN A 32 15.68 -0.25 12.10
C ASN A 32 14.23 0.20 12.31
N GLN A 33 13.65 0.93 11.35
CA GLN A 33 12.24 1.29 11.38
C GLN A 33 11.60 1.07 10.01
N ILE A 34 10.30 0.76 10.04
CA ILE A 34 9.40 0.85 8.90
C ILE A 34 8.23 1.75 9.30
N THR A 35 7.88 2.70 8.44
CA THR A 35 6.65 3.49 8.59
C THR A 35 5.71 3.20 7.42
N ILE A 36 4.47 2.87 7.77
CA ILE A 36 3.37 2.61 6.84
C ILE A 36 2.40 3.79 6.94
N THR A 37 2.17 4.47 5.82
CA THR A 37 1.30 5.67 5.77
C THR A 37 0.20 5.47 4.74
N SER A 38 -1.05 5.77 5.11
CA SER A 38 -2.16 5.79 4.16
C SER A 38 -2.05 6.93 3.17
N THR A 39 -2.53 6.74 1.95
CA THR A 39 -2.74 7.81 0.98
C THR A 39 -4.22 8.21 0.89
N ALA A 40 -4.54 9.12 -0.04
CA ALA A 40 -5.91 9.39 -0.46
C ALA A 40 -6.38 8.45 -1.60
N GLY A 41 -5.62 7.40 -1.89
CA GLY A 41 -5.89 6.45 -2.97
C GLY A 41 -7.22 5.73 -2.81
N LEU A 42 -7.89 5.51 -3.93
CA LEU A 42 -9.20 4.90 -3.99
C LEU A 42 -9.06 3.39 -4.15
N SER A 43 -9.83 2.62 -3.38
CA SER A 43 -9.82 1.17 -3.53
C SER A 43 -10.28 0.76 -4.92
N ALA A 44 -9.63 -0.24 -5.50
CA ALA A 44 -9.97 -0.84 -6.78
C ALA A 44 -11.15 -1.83 -6.69
N ALA A 45 -11.49 -2.28 -5.48
CA ALA A 45 -12.48 -3.34 -5.27
C ALA A 45 -13.43 -3.04 -4.11
N THR A 46 -14.65 -3.59 -4.19
CA THR A 46 -15.56 -3.66 -3.05
C THR A 46 -15.46 -5.05 -2.45
N VAL A 47 -14.93 -5.14 -1.24
CA VAL A 47 -14.64 -6.41 -0.56
C VAL A 47 -14.80 -6.22 0.95
N SER A 48 -15.16 -7.27 1.67
CA SER A 48 -15.29 -7.28 3.12
C SER A 48 -14.78 -8.60 3.68
N GLY A 49 -14.16 -8.54 4.85
CA GLY A 49 -13.42 -9.65 5.45
C GLY A 49 -13.04 -9.36 6.90
N THR A 50 -12.34 -10.26 7.57
CA THR A 50 -11.78 -10.04 8.91
C THR A 50 -10.38 -9.45 8.85
N ASP A 51 -10.04 -8.63 9.85
CA ASP A 51 -8.70 -8.11 10.04
C ASP A 51 -7.75 -9.10 10.73
N ASN A 52 -8.23 -10.29 11.12
CA ASN A 52 -7.38 -11.38 11.58
C ASN A 52 -6.53 -11.97 10.46
N ILE A 53 -7.03 -11.93 9.21
CA ILE A 53 -6.26 -12.27 8.02
C ILE A 53 -5.54 -11.01 7.54
N GLY A 54 -6.28 -9.94 7.26
CA GLY A 54 -5.68 -8.63 7.00
C GLY A 54 -5.35 -8.38 5.53
N VAL A 55 -4.33 -7.53 5.30
CA VAL A 55 -3.91 -7.02 3.99
C VAL A 55 -2.50 -7.48 3.69
N TYR A 56 -2.38 -8.24 2.61
CA TYR A 56 -1.13 -8.80 2.13
C TYR A 56 -0.45 -7.90 1.09
N PHE A 57 0.83 -7.61 1.33
CA PHE A 57 1.72 -6.85 0.48
C PHE A 57 2.48 -7.84 -0.39
N GLU A 58 2.03 -7.98 -1.63
CA GLU A 58 2.58 -8.98 -2.55
C GLU A 58 4.07 -8.76 -2.81
N ASP A 59 4.82 -9.87 -2.77
CA ASP A 59 6.25 -9.96 -3.07
C ASP A 59 7.12 -8.92 -2.33
N PHE A 60 6.70 -8.46 -1.15
CA PHE A 60 7.42 -7.43 -0.40
C PHE A 60 8.89 -7.80 -0.16
N PHE A 61 9.17 -9.04 0.22
CA PHE A 61 10.52 -9.58 0.41
C PHE A 61 11.07 -10.33 -0.81
N GLY A 62 10.21 -10.73 -1.75
CA GLY A 62 10.58 -11.30 -3.05
C GLY A 62 11.17 -12.72 -3.01
N THR A 63 11.66 -13.19 -1.86
CA THR A 63 12.15 -14.56 -1.66
C THR A 63 11.69 -15.14 -0.32
N ASN A 64 11.34 -16.42 -0.32
CA ASN A 64 10.74 -17.17 0.79
C ASN A 64 11.78 -17.76 1.76
N SER A 65 12.88 -17.05 2.01
CA SER A 65 14.02 -17.55 2.79
C SER A 65 14.33 -16.73 4.04
N LEU A 66 13.46 -15.78 4.37
CA LEU A 66 13.61 -14.97 5.56
C LEU A 66 13.08 -15.74 6.76
N GLY A 67 13.81 -15.71 7.86
CA GLY A 67 13.26 -16.12 9.15
C GLY A 67 12.18 -15.14 9.61
N SER A 68 11.61 -15.38 10.80
CA SER A 68 10.70 -14.43 11.45
C SER A 68 11.32 -13.02 11.48
N ALA A 69 10.68 -12.08 10.77
CA ALA A 69 11.09 -10.68 10.73
C ALA A 69 10.34 -9.93 11.84
N GLY A 70 10.91 -9.97 13.05
CA GLY A 70 10.29 -9.34 14.22
C GLY A 70 10.12 -7.83 14.06
N SER A 71 8.92 -7.34 14.36
CA SER A 71 8.55 -5.93 14.39
C SER A 71 7.84 -5.60 15.72
N THR A 72 7.92 -4.36 16.17
CA THR A 72 7.18 -3.88 17.35
C THR A 72 6.62 -2.51 17.08
N LEU A 73 5.30 -2.36 17.24
CA LEU A 73 4.60 -1.11 17.02
C LEU A 73 5.13 0.00 17.95
N VAL A 74 5.43 1.16 17.38
CA VAL A 74 5.68 2.39 18.14
C VAL A 74 4.33 2.94 18.65
N PRO A 75 4.21 3.33 19.93
CA PRO A 75 2.95 3.83 20.48
C PRO A 75 2.33 4.95 19.65
N GLY A 76 1.02 4.86 19.42
CA GLY A 76 0.24 5.86 18.69
C GLY A 76 -0.01 5.57 17.21
N GLY A 77 0.49 4.44 16.68
CA GLY A 77 0.13 3.98 15.33
C GLY A 77 -1.35 3.61 15.22
N ASN A 78 -1.99 3.95 14.10
CA ASN A 78 -3.44 3.82 13.90
C ASN A 78 -3.85 3.58 12.43
N ILE A 79 -2.94 3.06 11.61
CA ILE A 79 -3.22 2.69 10.22
C ILE A 79 -4.37 1.67 10.17
N ARG A 80 -5.40 1.95 9.37
CA ARG A 80 -6.58 1.09 9.23
C ARG A 80 -7.41 1.45 7.99
N PRO A 81 -8.33 0.58 7.54
CA PRO A 81 -9.32 0.92 6.52
C PRO A 81 -10.21 2.11 6.94
N VAL A 82 -10.67 2.91 5.98
CA VAL A 82 -11.61 4.00 6.29
C VAL A 82 -12.94 3.42 6.77
N GLY A 83 -13.51 4.00 7.83
CA GLY A 83 -14.81 3.59 8.37
C GLY A 83 -14.73 2.46 9.41
N THR A 84 -13.55 1.92 9.71
CA THR A 84 -13.36 0.99 10.83
C THR A 84 -12.96 1.73 12.10
N THR A 85 -13.35 1.17 13.24
CA THR A 85 -12.80 1.57 14.53
C THR A 85 -11.34 1.14 14.64
N THR A 86 -10.58 1.75 15.56
CA THR A 86 -9.20 1.35 15.81
C THR A 86 -9.09 0.78 17.21
N ASP A 87 -8.38 -0.33 17.34
CA ASP A 87 -7.98 -0.89 18.63
C ASP A 87 -6.60 -0.38 19.09
N GLY A 88 -5.89 0.36 18.21
CA GLY A 88 -4.56 0.91 18.46
C GLY A 88 -3.42 -0.11 18.37
N SER A 89 -3.65 -1.30 17.81
CA SER A 89 -2.67 -2.39 17.73
C SER A 89 -2.37 -2.95 16.34
N PRO A 90 -2.37 -2.15 15.24
CA PRO A 90 -2.06 -2.67 13.91
C PRO A 90 -0.69 -3.33 13.92
N SER A 91 -0.62 -4.56 13.42
CA SER A 91 0.55 -5.43 13.53
C SER A 91 1.12 -5.79 12.16
N LEU A 92 2.43 -6.02 12.11
CA LEU A 92 3.13 -6.52 10.93
C LEU A 92 3.60 -7.94 11.16
N PHE A 93 3.26 -8.81 10.22
CA PHE A 93 3.61 -10.22 10.28
C PHE A 93 4.15 -10.73 8.94
N HIS A 94 5.01 -11.73 9.01
CA HIS A 94 5.59 -12.40 7.86
C HIS A 94 5.78 -13.89 8.17
N PHE A 95 5.30 -14.75 7.28
CA PHE A 95 5.56 -16.18 7.35
C PHE A 95 6.92 -16.52 6.75
N THR A 96 7.69 -17.36 7.43
CA THR A 96 9.05 -17.78 7.03
C THR A 96 9.16 -18.26 5.57
N SER A 97 8.11 -18.86 5.03
CA SER A 97 8.08 -19.46 3.69
C SER A 97 7.26 -18.65 2.68
N ASP A 98 7.03 -17.38 2.95
CA ASP A 98 6.18 -16.50 2.14
C ASP A 98 6.97 -15.26 1.68
N PRO A 99 6.82 -14.76 0.45
CA PRO A 99 7.58 -13.60 -0.03
C PRO A 99 6.97 -12.26 0.37
N GLY A 100 5.80 -12.21 0.99
CA GLY A 100 5.08 -10.97 1.29
C GLY A 100 5.13 -10.57 2.75
N LEU A 101 4.43 -9.47 3.02
CA LEU A 101 4.27 -8.87 4.33
C LEU A 101 2.77 -8.72 4.60
N ASN A 102 2.32 -9.03 5.80
CA ASN A 102 0.93 -8.85 6.21
C ASN A 102 0.79 -7.68 7.19
N LEU A 103 -0.20 -6.81 6.95
CA LEU A 103 -0.71 -5.84 7.91
C LEU A 103 -2.05 -6.35 8.41
N PHE A 104 -2.28 -6.37 9.71
CA PHE A 104 -3.49 -6.98 10.30
C PHE A 104 -3.77 -6.41 11.71
N SER A 105 -4.85 -6.86 12.35
CA SER A 105 -5.17 -6.55 13.76
C SER A 105 -5.27 -5.05 14.05
N TRP A 106 -5.94 -4.28 13.20
CA TRP A 106 -6.09 -2.82 13.36
C TRP A 106 -7.41 -2.41 14.02
N THR A 107 -8.35 -3.35 14.18
CA THR A 107 -9.68 -3.11 14.76
C THR A 107 -10.12 -4.31 15.60
N ASN A 108 -11.17 -4.09 16.41
CA ASN A 108 -11.93 -5.17 17.04
C ASN A 108 -13.31 -5.36 16.40
N ASP A 109 -13.60 -4.64 15.32
CA ASP A 109 -14.81 -4.84 14.52
C ASP A 109 -14.79 -6.25 13.90
N ALA A 110 -15.95 -6.90 13.82
CA ALA A 110 -16.04 -8.24 13.23
C ALA A 110 -15.61 -8.28 11.76
N THR A 111 -15.71 -7.15 11.06
CA THR A 111 -15.39 -7.04 9.64
C THR A 111 -14.75 -5.70 9.32
N SER A 112 -13.80 -5.71 8.39
CA SER A 112 -13.28 -4.54 7.68
C SER A 112 -13.73 -4.57 6.22
N SER A 113 -14.03 -3.40 5.66
CA SER A 113 -14.56 -3.29 4.29
C SER A 113 -13.78 -2.25 3.49
N PHE A 114 -13.54 -2.57 2.22
CA PHE A 114 -13.11 -1.61 1.21
C PHE A 114 -14.25 -1.42 0.21
N THR A 115 -14.42 -0.20 -0.29
CA THR A 115 -15.43 0.12 -1.30
C THR A 115 -14.74 0.69 -2.52
N ALA A 116 -14.99 0.11 -3.69
CA ALA A 116 -14.40 0.57 -4.94
C ALA A 116 -14.69 2.06 -5.18
N GLY A 117 -13.66 2.83 -5.56
CA GLY A 117 -13.76 4.26 -5.80
C GLY A 117 -13.85 5.13 -4.54
N SER A 118 -13.69 4.54 -3.35
CA SER A 118 -13.62 5.27 -2.07
C SER A 118 -12.22 5.18 -1.46
N GLN A 119 -11.83 6.16 -0.66
CA GLN A 119 -10.54 6.14 0.03
C GLN A 119 -10.38 4.85 0.85
N ALA A 120 -9.27 4.14 0.66
CA ALA A 120 -9.09 2.81 1.23
C ALA A 120 -8.66 2.83 2.70
N PHE A 121 -7.62 3.61 3.04
CA PHE A 121 -7.02 3.64 4.38
C PHE A 121 -6.98 5.06 4.96
N THR A 122 -6.81 5.12 6.28
CA THR A 122 -6.48 6.32 7.02
C THR A 122 -5.45 6.02 8.11
N GLY A 123 -4.66 7.02 8.49
CA GLY A 123 -3.68 6.95 9.57
C GLY A 123 -2.29 6.52 9.11
N ALA A 124 -1.44 6.21 10.09
CA ALA A 124 -0.10 5.73 9.88
C ALA A 124 0.36 4.88 11.07
N ALA A 125 1.35 4.01 10.86
CA ALA A 125 1.99 3.26 11.93
C ALA A 125 3.49 3.12 11.66
N THR A 126 4.28 3.25 12.71
CA THR A 126 5.73 3.02 12.67
C THR A 126 6.07 1.81 13.52
N TYR A 127 6.97 0.97 13.04
CA TYR A 127 7.42 -0.23 13.72
C TYR A 127 8.92 -0.19 13.90
N ASN A 128 9.39 -0.50 15.10
CA ASN A 128 10.77 -0.82 15.35
C ASN A 128 11.06 -2.22 14.83
N LEU A 129 12.19 -2.37 14.13
CA LEU A 129 12.67 -3.61 13.56
C LEU A 129 13.98 -4.01 14.25
N THR A 130 14.24 -5.31 14.33
CA THR A 130 15.60 -5.77 14.62
C THR A 130 16.52 -5.42 13.44
N ALA A 131 17.84 -5.35 13.66
CA ALA A 131 18.79 -5.10 12.58
C ALA A 131 18.71 -6.14 11.44
N ALA A 132 18.49 -7.41 11.80
CA ALA A 132 18.30 -8.49 10.83
C ALA A 132 17.01 -8.32 10.02
N ALA A 133 15.90 -7.96 10.68
CA ALA A 133 14.65 -7.64 10.00
C ALA A 133 14.83 -6.43 9.08
N TYR A 134 15.41 -5.33 9.54
CA TYR A 134 15.61 -4.15 8.71
C TYR A 134 16.46 -4.42 7.46
N ALA A 135 17.51 -5.25 7.57
CA ALA A 135 18.28 -5.70 6.41
C ALA A 135 17.41 -6.48 5.41
N ALA A 136 16.52 -7.35 5.89
CA ALA A 136 15.59 -8.10 5.06
C ALA A 136 14.54 -7.19 4.38
N TYR A 137 13.96 -6.25 5.14
CA TYR A 137 13.01 -5.27 4.63
C TYR A 137 13.65 -4.40 3.55
N THR A 138 14.92 -4.02 3.68
CA THR A 138 15.59 -3.15 2.69
C THR A 138 16.15 -3.91 1.47
N ALA A 139 16.52 -5.19 1.62
CA ALA A 139 17.18 -5.96 0.56
C ALA A 139 16.40 -6.03 -0.76
N ASN A 140 15.07 -6.13 -0.67
CA ASN A 140 14.19 -6.25 -1.83
C ASN A 140 13.30 -5.02 -2.03
N ASN A 141 13.44 -3.96 -1.24
CA ASN A 141 12.58 -2.77 -1.33
C ASN A 141 13.38 -1.52 -1.72
N PRO A 142 13.89 -1.43 -2.97
CA PRO A 142 14.45 -0.18 -3.46
C PRO A 142 13.36 0.90 -3.52
N ILE A 143 13.78 2.16 -3.39
CA ILE A 143 12.90 3.32 -3.57
C ILE A 143 12.16 3.21 -4.92
N GLY A 144 10.85 3.44 -4.88
CA GLY A 144 9.97 3.38 -6.04
C GLY A 144 9.43 1.98 -6.34
N ARG A 145 9.83 0.93 -5.60
CA ARG A 145 9.20 -0.39 -5.71
C ARG A 145 7.71 -0.27 -5.42
N THR A 146 6.91 -0.98 -6.21
CA THR A 146 5.48 -1.14 -6.00
C THR A 146 5.11 -2.62 -5.99
N GLY A 147 4.02 -2.95 -5.32
CA GLY A 147 3.39 -4.27 -5.38
C GLY A 147 1.90 -4.16 -5.07
N ASN A 148 1.15 -5.22 -5.36
CA ASN A 148 -0.29 -5.22 -5.09
C ASN A 148 -0.56 -5.36 -3.59
N LEU A 149 -1.68 -4.80 -3.17
CA LEU A 149 -2.30 -5.02 -1.88
C LEU A 149 -3.51 -5.92 -2.07
N TRP A 150 -3.51 -7.07 -1.39
CA TRP A 150 -4.58 -8.05 -1.46
C TRP A 150 -5.36 -8.07 -0.15
N PHE A 151 -6.68 -8.13 -0.26
CA PHE A 151 -7.59 -8.32 0.86
C PHE A 151 -8.69 -9.29 0.45
N GLU A 152 -9.06 -10.29 1.23
CA GLU A 152 -8.58 -10.66 2.56
C GLU A 152 -7.50 -11.74 2.43
N ALA A 153 -6.23 -11.41 2.70
CA ALA A 153 -5.10 -12.34 2.56
C ALA A 153 -4.01 -12.03 3.57
N ASP A 154 -3.36 -13.08 4.10
CA ASP A 154 -2.17 -12.96 4.95
C ASP A 154 -0.91 -13.62 4.36
N ASN A 155 -1.10 -14.42 3.30
CA ASN A 155 -0.06 -15.18 2.61
C ASN A 155 -0.42 -15.49 1.15
N LEU A 156 0.52 -16.11 0.42
CA LEU A 156 0.35 -16.57 -0.95
C LEU A 156 -0.86 -17.53 -1.18
N PRO A 157 -1.07 -18.58 -0.37
CA PRO A 157 -2.23 -19.44 -0.49
C PRO A 157 -3.61 -18.75 -0.51
N ASP A 158 -3.76 -17.58 0.10
CA ASP A 158 -5.03 -16.85 0.16
C ASP A 158 -5.36 -16.07 -1.13
N LEU A 159 -4.34 -15.77 -1.95
CA LEU A 159 -4.48 -14.92 -3.14
C LEU A 159 -5.54 -15.37 -4.16
N PRO A 160 -5.76 -16.69 -4.43
CA PRO A 160 -6.78 -17.12 -5.36
C PRO A 160 -8.21 -16.69 -5.02
N THR A 161 -8.48 -16.38 -3.74
CA THR A 161 -9.79 -15.93 -3.25
C THR A 161 -9.79 -14.46 -2.80
N ALA A 162 -8.62 -13.83 -2.68
CA ALA A 162 -8.50 -12.44 -2.30
C ALA A 162 -8.71 -11.48 -3.48
N SER A 163 -9.00 -10.23 -3.16
CA SER A 163 -9.18 -9.14 -4.12
C SER A 163 -8.02 -8.16 -4.04
N VAL A 164 -7.50 -7.74 -5.19
CA VAL A 164 -6.57 -6.61 -5.25
C VAL A 164 -7.35 -5.33 -4.93
N ILE A 165 -6.99 -4.68 -3.82
CA ILE A 165 -7.60 -3.42 -3.40
C ILE A 165 -6.84 -2.19 -3.89
N GLY A 166 -5.56 -2.34 -4.23
CA GLY A 166 -4.71 -1.27 -4.76
C GLY A 166 -3.24 -1.67 -4.76
N THR A 167 -2.32 -0.70 -4.69
CA THR A 167 -0.88 -0.95 -4.59
C THR A 167 -0.26 -0.31 -3.35
N TYR A 168 0.90 -0.83 -2.93
CA TYR A 168 1.82 -0.12 -2.06
C TYR A 168 2.98 0.45 -2.87
N ARG A 169 3.62 1.49 -2.34
CA ARG A 169 4.84 2.06 -2.90
C ARG A 169 5.89 2.29 -1.82
N VAL A 170 7.12 1.85 -2.07
CA VAL A 170 8.29 2.18 -1.25
C VAL A 170 8.74 3.59 -1.62
N VAL A 171 8.74 4.49 -0.65
CA VAL A 171 9.09 5.90 -0.86
C VAL A 171 10.38 6.27 -0.14
N PRO A 172 11.16 7.23 -0.67
CA PRO A 172 12.07 7.98 0.18
C PRO A 172 11.24 8.86 1.12
N VAL A 173 11.83 9.28 2.25
CA VAL A 173 11.26 10.26 3.21
C VAL A 173 10.36 11.27 2.50
N PRO A 174 9.20 11.67 3.07
CA PRO A 174 8.60 12.97 2.79
C PRO A 174 9.54 14.09 3.26
N GLY A 175 10.65 14.24 2.55
CA GLY A 175 11.67 15.24 2.78
C GLY A 175 11.52 16.31 1.71
N VAL A 176 11.00 17.47 2.12
CA VAL A 176 11.32 18.79 1.53
C VAL A 176 10.80 19.14 0.13
N MET A 177 10.20 18.24 -0.66
CA MET A 177 9.65 18.63 -1.98
C MET A 177 8.45 19.61 -1.89
N SER A 178 7.80 19.71 -0.73
CA SER A 178 6.77 20.73 -0.46
C SER A 178 7.34 22.12 -0.14
N LEU A 179 8.64 22.25 0.17
CA LEU A 179 9.23 23.53 0.58
C LEU A 179 9.88 24.31 -0.58
N PHE A 180 10.30 23.63 -1.66
CA PHE A 180 10.81 24.30 -2.85
C PHE A 180 9.72 25.07 -3.62
N GLY A 181 8.44 24.69 -3.47
CA GLY A 181 7.30 25.42 -4.05
C GLY A 181 6.99 26.75 -3.35
N VAL A 182 7.26 26.86 -2.04
CA VAL A 182 6.97 28.09 -1.27
C VAL A 182 8.12 29.09 -1.33
N GLY A 183 9.38 28.63 -1.44
CA GLY A 183 10.55 29.50 -1.57
C GLY A 183 10.59 30.30 -2.88
N LEU A 184 10.10 29.73 -3.99
CA LEU A 184 10.06 30.42 -5.28
C LEU A 184 9.00 31.52 -5.35
N ILE A 185 7.87 31.37 -4.65
CA ILE A 185 6.82 32.41 -4.59
C ILE A 185 7.26 33.59 -3.72
N ALA A 186 7.98 33.34 -2.62
CA ALA A 186 8.50 34.40 -1.76
C ALA A 186 9.62 35.22 -2.42
N ALA A 187 10.50 34.59 -3.21
CA ALA A 187 11.57 35.28 -3.94
C ALA A 187 11.04 36.11 -5.13
N ALA A 188 9.97 35.66 -5.79
CA ALA A 188 9.35 36.39 -6.90
C ALA A 188 8.58 37.65 -6.45
N ARG A 189 8.08 37.68 -5.21
CA ARG A 189 7.28 38.81 -4.70
C ARG A 189 8.11 40.00 -4.22
N ARG A 190 9.41 39.82 -3.96
CA ARG A 190 10.32 40.89 -3.50
C ARG A 190 11.01 41.67 -4.64
N ARG A 191 10.74 41.31 -5.91
CA ARG A 191 11.26 41.98 -7.10
C ARG A 191 10.19 42.79 -7.87
N ARG A 192 9.13 43.22 -7.20
CA ARG A 192 8.22 44.26 -7.72
C ARG A 192 8.30 45.48 -6.84
#